data_AF-U4U952-F1
#
_entry.id   AF-U4U952-F1
#
_cell.length_a   1.000
_cell.length_b   1.000
_cell.length_c   1.000
_cell.angle_alpha   90.00
_cell.angle_beta   90.00
_cell.angle_gamma   90.00
#
_symmetry.space_group_name_H-M   'P 1'
#
loop_
_entity.id
_entity.type
_entity.pdbx_description
1 polymer ?
#
loop_
_entity_poly.entity_id
_entity_poly.type
_entity_poly.pdbx_seq_one_letter_code
_entity_poly.pdbx_strand_id
1 'polypeptide(L)'
;MSLTYKLLKMNCIKVFNFRAPAVSLVQKCGFKNFRAPPTYDDIEMPEKPKLRFIDKIPNLPPNIRPPKMQKRLRYMRGPEETHNFLQHKQFGIIATGGGRLKWAHFEMMRLTIGRQLDTSRMFALWRVDSPWQPVTKRGQGMRLGGGKGAIDHYVTPIKAGVKCRALIVFLTVVEQYFFRFQVA
;
A
#
# COMPACT_ATOMS: atom_id res chain seq x y z
N MET A 1 39.70 -40.65 -81.48
CA MET A 1 38.42 -40.04 -81.02
C MET A 1 38.69 -39.39 -79.67
N SER A 2 38.45 -38.11 -79.39
CA SER A 2 37.98 -36.97 -80.15
C SER A 2 38.39 -35.70 -79.37
N LEU A 3 38.89 -34.71 -80.13
CA LEU A 3 38.60 -33.27 -79.99
C LEU A 3 39.24 -32.46 -78.84
N THR A 4 40.09 -31.55 -79.31
CA THR A 4 40.46 -30.19 -78.85
C THR A 4 39.25 -29.40 -78.29
N TYR A 5 39.33 -28.28 -77.55
CA TYR A 5 39.60 -26.87 -77.94
C TYR A 5 39.81 -26.05 -76.62
N LYS A 6 40.86 -25.23 -76.44
CA LYS A 6 41.06 -23.81 -76.82
C LYS A 6 40.13 -22.77 -76.13
N LEU A 7 40.78 -21.79 -75.49
CA LEU A 7 40.37 -20.39 -75.16
C LEU A 7 39.46 -20.11 -73.95
N LEU A 8 40.02 -19.41 -72.94
CA LEU A 8 39.66 -18.01 -72.68
C LEU A 8 40.65 -17.33 -71.71
N LYS A 9 41.30 -16.26 -72.19
CA LYS A 9 41.86 -15.20 -71.35
C LYS A 9 40.73 -14.58 -70.52
N MET A 10 41.00 -14.15 -69.28
CA MET A 10 40.91 -12.75 -68.85
C MET A 10 40.94 -12.59 -67.32
N ASN A 11 41.76 -11.62 -66.90
CA ASN A 11 41.53 -10.63 -65.84
C ASN A 11 41.30 -11.08 -64.38
N CYS A 12 42.37 -10.85 -63.59
CA CYS A 12 42.39 -10.02 -62.39
C CYS A 12 41.01 -9.64 -61.80
N ILE A 13 40.66 -10.23 -60.66
CA ILE A 13 40.06 -9.47 -59.55
C ILE A 13 40.75 -9.91 -58.25
N LYS A 14 41.32 -8.91 -57.59
CA LYS A 14 42.01 -8.95 -56.29
C LYS A 14 41.27 -9.85 -55.29
N VAL A 15 41.95 -10.89 -54.79
CA VAL A 15 41.56 -11.55 -53.54
C VAL A 15 41.88 -10.58 -52.42
N PHE A 16 40.96 -9.65 -52.16
CA PHE A 16 41.02 -8.73 -51.03
C PHE A 16 40.85 -9.60 -49.77
N ASN A 17 41.97 -9.93 -49.13
CA ASN A 17 41.99 -10.48 -47.79
C ASN A 17 41.45 -9.40 -46.83
N PHE A 18 40.11 -9.31 -46.68
CA PHE A 18 39.50 -8.61 -45.57
C PHE A 18 39.75 -9.43 -44.30
N ARG A 19 40.90 -9.20 -43.67
CA ARG A 19 41.15 -9.62 -42.31
C ARG A 19 40.23 -8.78 -41.42
N ALA A 20 39.12 -9.36 -40.99
CA ALA A 20 38.25 -8.72 -40.00
C ALA A 20 39.11 -8.34 -38.78
N PRO A 21 39.00 -7.11 -38.23
CA PRO A 21 39.73 -6.75 -37.03
C PRO A 21 39.29 -7.70 -35.92
N ALA A 22 40.26 -8.31 -35.23
CA ALA A 22 39.98 -9.11 -34.05
C ALA A 22 39.30 -8.21 -33.01
N VAL A 23 37.98 -8.35 -32.87
CA VAL A 23 37.21 -7.67 -31.83
C VAL A 23 37.67 -8.26 -30.51
N SER A 24 38.48 -7.54 -29.76
CA SER A 24 38.83 -7.90 -28.40
C SER A 24 37.58 -7.75 -27.53
N LEU A 25 36.90 -8.87 -27.27
CA LEU A 25 35.87 -8.94 -26.24
C LEU A 25 36.56 -8.83 -24.87
N VAL A 26 36.84 -7.59 -24.46
CA VAL A 26 37.28 -7.31 -23.08
C VAL A 26 36.10 -7.63 -22.18
N GLN A 27 36.11 -8.81 -21.55
CA GLN A 27 35.14 -9.15 -20.53
C GLN A 27 35.30 -8.18 -19.35
N LYS A 28 34.48 -7.14 -19.32
CA LYS A 28 34.30 -6.30 -18.14
C LYS A 28 33.47 -7.08 -17.11
N CYS A 29 34.11 -8.01 -16.41
CA CYS A 29 33.57 -8.60 -15.19
C CYS A 29 33.66 -7.54 -14.08
N GLY A 30 32.56 -6.82 -13.84
CA GLY A 30 32.45 -5.92 -12.70
C GLY A 30 32.22 -6.73 -11.41
N PHE A 31 33.00 -6.46 -10.37
CA PHE A 31 32.79 -7.05 -9.05
C PHE A 31 31.43 -6.59 -8.51
N LYS A 32 30.47 -7.52 -8.37
CA LYS A 32 29.14 -7.22 -7.84
C LYS A 32 29.22 -7.14 -6.32
N ASN A 33 29.21 -5.92 -5.79
CA ASN A 33 29.12 -5.67 -4.35
C ASN A 33 27.70 -5.96 -3.85
N PHE A 34 27.44 -7.18 -3.41
CA PHE A 34 26.22 -7.52 -2.68
C PHE A 34 26.36 -7.03 -1.22
N ARG A 35 25.45 -6.16 -0.78
CA ARG A 35 25.40 -5.76 0.63
C ARG A 35 24.89 -6.95 1.45
N ALA A 36 25.42 -7.11 2.66
CA ALA A 36 24.87 -8.08 3.60
C ALA A 36 23.38 -7.79 3.86
N PRO A 37 22.53 -8.82 3.97
CA PRO A 37 21.12 -8.62 4.25
C PRO A 37 20.94 -7.93 5.62
N PRO A 38 19.96 -7.01 5.74
CA PRO A 38 19.63 -6.42 7.03
C PRO A 38 19.17 -7.52 8.01
N THR A 39 19.68 -7.46 9.24
CA THR A 39 19.29 -8.37 10.33
C THR A 39 18.12 -7.75 11.12
N TYR A 40 17.20 -8.59 11.61
CA TYR A 40 15.91 -8.15 12.17
C TYR A 40 15.62 -8.72 13.57
N ASP A 41 16.67 -8.94 14.36
CA ASP A 41 16.57 -9.62 15.66
C ASP A 41 15.86 -8.79 16.74
N ASP A 42 15.79 -7.46 16.56
CA ASP A 42 15.16 -6.52 17.49
C ASP A 42 13.62 -6.47 17.39
N ILE A 43 13.01 -7.31 16.53
CA ILE A 43 11.57 -7.28 16.28
C ILE A 43 10.84 -8.32 17.11
N GLU A 44 10.13 -7.86 18.13
CA GLU A 44 9.20 -8.69 18.89
C GLU A 44 7.86 -8.84 18.15
N MET A 45 7.48 -10.08 17.83
CA MET A 45 6.20 -10.38 17.19
C MET A 45 5.09 -10.60 18.22
N PRO A 46 3.92 -9.96 18.07
CA PRO A 46 2.80 -10.20 18.96
C PRO A 46 2.13 -11.56 18.68
N GLU A 47 1.52 -12.17 19.70
CA GLU A 47 0.79 -13.45 19.60
C GLU A 47 -0.28 -13.45 18.50
N LYS A 48 -0.91 -12.30 18.27
CA LYS A 48 -1.97 -12.11 17.26
C LYS A 48 -1.49 -11.15 16.16
N PRO A 49 -0.88 -11.67 15.08
CA PRO A 49 -0.35 -10.84 14.01
C PRO A 49 -1.43 -10.28 13.06
N LYS A 50 -2.63 -10.90 13.03
CA LYS A 50 -3.73 -10.48 12.16
C LYS A 50 -4.51 -9.31 12.75
N LEU A 51 -5.03 -8.46 11.88
CA LEU A 51 -5.90 -7.34 12.26
C LEU A 51 -7.14 -7.84 13.02
N ARG A 52 -7.38 -7.25 14.20
CA ARG A 52 -8.61 -7.50 14.97
C ARG A 52 -9.84 -7.08 14.16
N PHE A 53 -10.94 -7.78 14.38
CA PHE A 53 -12.24 -7.34 13.89
C PHE A 53 -12.67 -6.07 14.63
N ILE A 54 -13.33 -5.16 13.92
CA ILE A 54 -13.86 -3.91 14.48
C ILE A 54 -15.38 -3.96 14.39
N ASP A 55 -16.05 -3.69 15.50
CA ASP A 55 -17.50 -3.67 15.54
C ASP A 55 -18.09 -2.49 14.75
N LYS A 56 -19.26 -2.72 14.15
CA LYS A 56 -19.97 -1.69 13.37
C LYS A 56 -20.60 -0.62 14.26
N ILE A 57 -21.00 -1.01 15.46
CA ILE A 57 -21.72 -0.18 16.43
C ILE A 57 -20.89 -0.20 17.71
N PRO A 58 -20.68 0.95 18.36
CA PRO A 58 -20.00 0.98 19.65
C PRO A 58 -20.84 0.24 20.71
N ASN A 59 -20.19 -0.57 21.54
CA ASN A 59 -20.86 -1.27 22.63
C ASN A 59 -21.26 -0.25 23.71
N LEU A 60 -22.56 0.03 23.79
CA LEU A 60 -23.18 0.91 24.77
C LEU A 60 -23.98 0.06 25.76
N PRO A 61 -24.07 0.44 27.06
CA PRO A 61 -24.91 -0.27 28.00
C PRO A 61 -26.38 -0.20 27.55
N PRO A 62 -27.16 -1.28 27.75
CA PRO A 62 -28.50 -1.42 27.18
C PRO A 62 -29.48 -0.35 27.67
N ASN A 63 -29.20 0.29 28.81
CA ASN A 63 -30.05 1.32 29.39
C ASN A 63 -29.98 2.67 28.65
N ILE A 64 -28.93 2.92 27.86
CA ILE A 64 -28.70 4.23 27.24
C ILE A 64 -29.00 4.18 25.74
N ARG A 65 -29.94 5.02 25.30
CA ARG A 65 -30.18 5.24 23.87
C ARG A 65 -28.96 5.95 23.26
N PRO A 66 -28.46 5.50 22.08
CA PRO A 66 -27.30 6.12 21.48
C PRO A 66 -27.50 7.62 21.22
N PRO A 67 -26.61 8.49 21.71
CA PRO A 67 -26.79 9.93 21.62
C PRO A 67 -26.64 10.42 20.17
N LYS A 68 -27.59 11.24 19.70
CA LYS A 68 -27.53 11.83 18.35
C LYS A 68 -26.62 13.06 18.33
N MET A 69 -25.50 13.00 17.61
CA MET A 69 -24.52 14.11 17.54
C MET A 69 -24.65 15.02 16.31
N GLN A 70 -24.40 16.33 16.43
CA GLN A 70 -24.23 17.21 15.25
C GLN A 70 -23.03 16.73 14.39
N LYS A 71 -23.08 16.94 13.07
CA LYS A 71 -22.08 16.44 12.10
C LYS A 71 -20.64 16.94 12.32
N ARG A 72 -20.45 18.04 13.07
CA ARG A 72 -19.16 18.66 13.48
C ARG A 72 -18.00 18.40 12.49
N LEU A 73 -17.91 19.20 11.43
CA LEU A 73 -16.88 19.05 10.38
C LEU A 73 -15.46 19.35 10.88
N ARG A 74 -15.32 20.01 12.04
CA ARG A 74 -14.03 20.28 12.69
C ARG A 74 -13.16 19.05 12.87
N TYR A 75 -13.75 17.86 13.01
CA TYR A 75 -13.01 16.61 13.23
C TYR A 75 -12.22 16.14 12.01
N MET A 76 -12.48 16.68 10.83
CA MET A 76 -11.71 16.36 9.61
C MET A 76 -10.80 17.52 9.18
N ARG A 77 -10.97 18.69 9.79
CA ARG A 77 -10.27 19.91 9.38
C ARG A 77 -8.98 20.06 10.17
N GLY A 78 -7.91 20.45 9.46
CA GLY A 78 -6.61 20.73 10.05
C GLY A 78 -5.72 19.49 10.18
N PRO A 79 -4.46 19.69 10.60
CA PRO A 79 -3.54 18.60 10.88
C PRO A 79 -3.95 17.80 12.13
N GLU A 80 -3.57 16.53 12.18
CA GLU A 80 -3.64 15.75 13.42
C GLU A 80 -2.46 16.11 14.34
N GLU A 81 -2.74 16.36 15.62
CA GLU A 81 -1.72 16.68 16.63
C GLU A 81 -1.27 15.44 17.42
N THR A 82 -2.10 14.40 17.45
CA THR A 82 -1.94 13.21 18.29
C THR A 82 -1.52 11.98 17.46
N HIS A 83 -0.73 11.08 18.05
CA HIS A 83 -0.25 9.84 17.43
C HIS A 83 0.67 10.00 16.22
N ASN A 84 1.55 11.01 16.26
CA ASN A 84 2.42 11.39 15.15
C ASN A 84 3.61 10.44 14.92
N PHE A 85 3.92 9.56 15.87
CA PHE A 85 5.11 8.71 15.84
C PHE A 85 4.77 7.23 15.62
N LEU A 86 5.61 6.55 14.84
CA LEU A 86 5.56 5.09 14.70
C LEU A 86 6.27 4.46 15.91
N GLN A 87 5.51 3.86 16.83
CA GLN A 87 6.03 3.05 17.94
C GLN A 87 7.11 2.04 17.50
N HIS A 88 6.85 1.30 16.42
CA HIS A 88 7.80 0.30 15.90
C HIS A 88 8.74 0.86 14.82
N LYS A 89 8.72 2.17 14.51
CA LYS A 89 9.60 2.87 13.54
C LYS A 89 9.77 2.26 12.14
N GLN A 90 8.89 1.37 11.70
CA GLN A 90 9.00 0.70 10.41
C GLN A 90 8.08 1.30 9.35
N PHE A 91 6.84 0.82 9.26
CA PHE A 91 5.93 1.22 8.18
C PHE A 91 4.52 1.51 8.69
N GLY A 92 3.82 2.38 7.98
CA GLY A 92 2.43 2.71 8.26
C GLY A 92 1.77 3.48 7.13
N ILE A 93 0.44 3.42 7.08
CA ILE A 93 -0.34 4.15 6.08
C ILE A 93 -0.65 5.56 6.59
N ILE A 94 -0.28 6.57 5.79
CA ILE A 94 -0.47 7.99 6.07
C ILE A 94 -1.73 8.48 5.37
N ALA A 95 -2.58 9.23 6.07
CA ALA A 95 -3.75 9.88 5.51
C ALA A 95 -3.38 11.27 4.97
N THR A 96 -3.28 11.39 3.64
CA THR A 96 -3.02 12.67 2.96
C THR A 96 -4.15 13.68 3.13
N GLY A 97 -5.39 13.19 3.28
CA GLY A 97 -6.60 14.00 3.38
C GLY A 97 -7.47 13.63 4.57
N GLY A 98 -8.25 14.61 5.04
CA GLY A 98 -9.26 14.40 6.08
C GLY A 98 -10.51 13.74 5.52
N GLY A 99 -11.12 12.84 6.28
CA GLY A 99 -12.24 12.05 5.78
C GLY A 99 -12.99 11.27 6.86
N ARG A 100 -13.94 10.44 6.41
CA ARG A 100 -14.80 9.61 7.25
C ARG A 100 -14.60 8.14 6.90
N LEU A 101 -14.13 7.34 7.85
CA LEU A 101 -14.11 5.88 7.70
C LEU A 101 -15.41 5.27 8.17
N LYS A 102 -16.12 4.64 7.22
CA LYS A 102 -17.24 3.75 7.51
C LYS A 102 -16.70 2.38 7.90
N TRP A 103 -17.52 1.60 8.60
CA TRP A 103 -17.22 0.20 8.91
C TRP A 103 -16.81 -0.62 7.67
N ALA A 104 -17.47 -0.40 6.53
CA ALA A 104 -17.12 -1.08 5.28
C ALA A 104 -15.66 -0.85 4.84
N HIS A 105 -15.09 0.32 5.11
CA HIS A 105 -13.68 0.59 4.78
C HIS A 105 -12.74 -0.22 5.67
N PHE A 106 -13.08 -0.40 6.95
CA PHE A 106 -12.31 -1.26 7.86
C PHE A 106 -12.32 -2.71 7.39
N GLU A 107 -13.47 -3.20 6.93
CA GLU A 107 -13.59 -4.57 6.45
C GLU A 107 -12.81 -4.79 5.14
N MET A 108 -12.89 -3.84 4.21
CA MET A 108 -12.07 -3.87 2.98
C MET A 108 -10.57 -3.89 3.31
N MET A 109 -10.12 -3.03 4.21
CA MET A 109 -8.72 -3.01 4.65
C MET A 109 -8.34 -4.32 5.33
N ARG A 110 -9.16 -4.84 6.26
CA ARG A 110 -8.92 -6.10 6.98
C ARG A 110 -8.77 -7.28 6.02
N LEU A 111 -9.65 -7.39 5.03
CA LEU A 111 -9.63 -8.48 4.06
C LEU A 111 -8.43 -8.38 3.10
N THR A 112 -8.16 -7.19 2.55
CA THR A 112 -7.02 -6.98 1.64
C THR A 112 -5.70 -7.31 2.34
N ILE A 113 -5.54 -6.81 3.56
CA ILE A 113 -4.34 -6.99 4.36
C ILE A 113 -4.23 -8.43 4.84
N GLY A 114 -5.33 -9.03 5.29
CA GLY A 114 -5.35 -10.42 5.72
C GLY A 114 -4.99 -11.41 4.61
N ARG A 115 -5.23 -11.08 3.33
CA ARG A 115 -4.83 -11.89 2.17
C ARG A 115 -3.35 -11.74 1.80
N GLN A 116 -2.76 -10.59 2.10
CA GLN A 116 -1.37 -10.27 1.76
C GLN A 116 -0.39 -10.50 2.92
N LEU A 117 -0.90 -10.75 4.13
CA LEU A 117 -0.09 -10.91 5.33
C LEU A 117 0.44 -12.34 5.51
N ASP A 118 1.76 -12.46 5.58
CA ASP A 118 2.44 -13.65 6.06
C ASP A 118 2.52 -13.67 7.59
N THR A 119 1.80 -14.60 8.22
CA THR A 119 1.61 -14.66 9.69
C THR A 119 2.91 -14.89 10.46
N SER A 120 3.93 -15.49 9.83
CA SER A 120 5.22 -15.80 10.46
C SER A 120 6.24 -14.66 10.46
N ARG A 121 6.02 -13.63 9.63
CA ARG A 121 7.01 -12.55 9.39
C ARG A 121 6.43 -11.16 9.56
N MET A 122 5.11 -11.04 9.49
CA MET A 122 4.42 -9.77 9.45
C MET A 122 3.31 -9.73 10.49
N PHE A 123 3.11 -8.53 11.03
CA PHE A 123 1.92 -8.23 11.81
C PHE A 123 1.33 -6.89 11.40
N ALA A 124 0.04 -6.75 11.63
CA ALA A 124 -0.68 -5.51 11.39
C ALA A 124 -1.54 -5.13 12.59
N LEU A 125 -1.49 -3.87 13.00
CA LEU A 125 -2.29 -3.32 14.09
C LEU A 125 -3.13 -2.14 13.63
N TRP A 126 -4.35 -2.07 14.16
CA TRP A 126 -5.17 -0.88 14.04
C TRP A 126 -4.67 0.20 14.99
N ARG A 127 -4.55 1.41 14.46
CA ARG A 127 -4.31 2.64 15.24
C ARG A 127 -5.49 3.61 15.20
N VAL A 128 -6.52 3.24 14.46
CA VAL A 128 -7.77 3.97 14.38
C VAL A 128 -8.74 3.35 15.35
N ASP A 129 -9.51 4.20 16.02
CA ASP A 129 -10.55 3.75 16.93
C ASP A 129 -11.72 3.17 16.16
N SER A 130 -12.47 2.30 16.85
CA SER A 130 -13.74 1.79 16.34
C SER A 130 -14.70 2.95 16.02
N PRO A 131 -15.60 2.78 15.02
CA PRO A 131 -16.59 3.78 14.66
C PRO A 131 -17.44 4.24 15.85
N TRP A 132 -17.32 5.52 16.20
CA TRP A 132 -18.04 6.10 17.34
C TRP A 132 -18.95 7.27 16.95
N GLN A 133 -18.66 7.97 15.84
CA GLN A 133 -19.42 9.14 15.44
C GLN A 133 -20.73 8.71 14.75
N PRO A 134 -21.92 9.02 15.31
CA PRO A 134 -23.18 8.64 14.70
C PRO A 134 -23.53 9.55 13.52
N VAL A 135 -23.85 8.95 12.38
CA VAL A 135 -24.39 9.64 11.20
C VAL A 135 -25.88 9.33 11.10
N THR A 136 -26.67 10.40 10.99
CA THR A 136 -28.13 10.30 10.84
C THR A 136 -28.55 10.68 9.43
N LYS A 137 -29.51 9.95 8.88
CA LYS A 137 -30.18 10.20 7.61
C LYS A 137 -31.69 10.21 7.86
N ARG A 138 -32.40 10.95 7.01
CA ARG A 138 -33.86 10.92 6.96
C ARG A 138 -34.30 9.92 5.89
N GLY A 139 -35.50 9.36 6.05
CA GLY A 139 -36.13 8.57 5.00
C GLY A 139 -36.21 9.36 3.70
N GLN A 140 -36.10 8.66 2.57
CA GLN A 140 -36.30 9.28 1.25
C GLN A 140 -37.76 9.76 1.13
N GLY A 141 -37.99 10.93 0.52
CA GLY A 141 -39.32 11.49 0.32
C GLY A 141 -39.94 12.23 1.52
N MET A 142 -39.24 12.37 2.64
CA MET A 142 -39.74 13.13 3.79
C MET A 142 -39.54 14.65 3.61
N ARG A 143 -40.50 15.45 4.08
CA ARG A 143 -40.41 16.93 4.09
C ARG A 143 -39.34 17.44 5.06
N LEU A 144 -38.91 18.69 4.87
CA LEU A 144 -38.05 19.41 5.82
C LEU A 144 -38.79 19.67 7.14
N GLY A 145 -38.06 19.84 8.26
CA GLY A 145 -38.66 19.97 9.61
C GLY A 145 -38.78 18.64 10.37
N GLY A 146 -39.46 18.60 11.53
CA GLY A 146 -39.72 17.35 12.28
C GLY A 146 -38.54 16.76 13.07
N GLY A 147 -37.50 17.54 13.34
CA GLY A 147 -36.36 17.10 14.15
C GLY A 147 -35.34 16.21 13.43
N LYS A 148 -34.43 15.58 14.18
CA LYS A 148 -33.30 14.82 13.61
C LYS A 148 -33.66 13.35 13.39
N GLY A 149 -33.31 12.82 12.20
CA GLY A 149 -33.57 11.44 11.80
C GLY A 149 -32.93 10.37 12.71
N ALA A 150 -33.20 9.11 12.39
CA ALA A 150 -32.57 7.96 13.03
C ALA A 150 -31.07 7.88 12.68
N ILE A 151 -30.30 7.11 13.46
CA ILE A 151 -28.89 6.85 13.18
C ILE A 151 -28.83 5.68 12.19
N ASP A 152 -28.13 5.85 11.06
CA ASP A 152 -27.97 4.75 10.10
C ASP A 152 -26.68 3.97 10.34
N HIS A 153 -25.58 4.69 10.59
CA HIS A 153 -24.26 4.10 10.74
C HIS A 153 -23.32 4.97 11.58
N TYR A 154 -22.29 4.33 12.11
CA TYR A 154 -21.20 4.97 12.81
C TYR A 154 -19.98 5.11 11.91
N VAL A 155 -19.19 6.13 12.20
CA VAL A 155 -18.02 6.52 11.42
C VAL A 155 -16.88 6.95 12.36
N THR A 156 -15.65 6.76 11.92
CA THR A 156 -14.48 7.39 12.55
C THR A 156 -13.99 8.55 11.67
N PRO A 157 -14.00 9.80 12.16
CA PRO A 157 -13.38 10.91 11.44
C PRO A 157 -11.86 10.83 11.52
N ILE A 158 -11.18 11.16 10.43
CA ILE A 158 -9.72 11.27 10.33
C ILE A 158 -9.37 12.66 9.85
N LYS A 159 -8.29 13.22 10.39
CA LYS A 159 -7.65 14.44 9.92
C LYS A 159 -6.51 14.14 8.96
N ALA A 160 -6.25 15.09 8.06
CA ALA A 160 -5.07 15.06 7.21
C ALA A 160 -3.80 15.29 8.05
N GLY A 161 -2.64 14.77 7.65
CA GLY A 161 -1.39 15.14 8.32
C GLY A 161 -0.13 14.63 7.65
N VAL A 162 0.92 15.45 7.66
CA VAL A 162 2.28 15.10 7.18
C VAL A 162 3.01 14.17 8.16
N LYS A 163 2.52 14.09 9.41
CA LYS A 163 3.03 13.25 10.50
C LYS A 163 1.83 12.52 11.13
N CYS A 164 1.45 11.39 10.56
CA CYS A 164 0.11 10.83 10.70
C CYS A 164 -0.12 9.96 11.93
N ARG A 165 -1.36 10.02 12.44
CA ARG A 165 -2.11 8.86 12.92
C ARG A 165 -2.10 7.79 11.82
N ALA A 166 -1.12 6.89 11.87
CA ALA A 166 -1.06 5.78 10.92
C ALA A 166 -2.40 5.05 11.01
N LEU A 167 -3.06 4.80 9.87
CA LEU A 167 -4.34 4.09 9.88
C LEU A 167 -4.14 2.64 10.35
N ILE A 168 -2.99 2.11 9.93
CA ILE A 168 -2.54 0.73 10.12
C ILE A 168 -1.03 0.79 10.23
N VAL A 169 -0.46 0.09 11.22
CA VAL A 169 0.97 -0.18 11.29
C VAL A 169 1.22 -1.52 10.64
N PHE A 170 2.19 -1.57 9.73
CA PHE A 170 2.69 -2.81 9.16
C PHE A 170 4.13 -3.01 9.56
N LEU A 171 4.45 -4.26 9.86
CA LEU A 171 5.81 -4.74 9.97
C LEU A 171 6.11 -5.61 8.75
N THR A 172 6.94 -5.13 7.82
CA THR A 172 7.46 -5.94 6.69
C THR A 172 8.93 -6.24 6.95
N VAL A 173 9.28 -7.52 7.07
CA VAL A 173 10.67 -7.99 7.21
C VAL A 173 11.36 -8.24 5.87
N VAL A 174 10.70 -8.04 4.72
CA VAL A 174 11.30 -8.36 3.40
C VAL A 174 11.00 -7.28 2.36
N GLU A 175 12.09 -6.68 1.85
CA GLU A 175 12.29 -5.86 0.64
C GLU A 175 11.35 -4.67 0.32
N GLN A 176 12.00 -3.50 0.24
CA GLN A 176 11.48 -2.17 -0.09
C GLN A 176 10.94 -1.97 -1.53
N TYR A 177 10.59 -3.00 -2.30
CA TYR A 177 10.35 -2.83 -3.75
C TYR A 177 8.89 -2.92 -4.22
N PHE A 178 7.91 -3.25 -3.37
CA PHE A 178 6.56 -3.57 -3.86
C PHE A 178 5.50 -2.45 -3.78
N PHE A 179 5.72 -1.40 -2.98
CA PHE A 179 4.71 -0.33 -2.78
C PHE A 179 4.86 0.88 -3.72
N ARG A 180 5.45 0.68 -4.90
CA ARG A 180 5.34 1.66 -6.00
C ARG A 180 4.00 1.46 -6.70
N PHE A 181 2.90 1.66 -5.95
CA PHE A 181 1.56 1.64 -6.52
C PHE A 181 1.40 2.88 -7.38
N GLN A 182 1.43 2.63 -8.68
CA GLN A 182 1.13 3.49 -9.79
C GLN A 182 -0.14 4.30 -9.49
N VAL A 183 0.03 5.58 -9.18
CA VAL A 183 -0.99 6.60 -9.45
C VAL A 183 -0.71 7.02 -10.89
N ALA A 184 -1.43 6.40 -11.81
CA ALA A 184 -1.73 6.98 -13.11
C ALA A 184 -2.99 7.84 -12.97
#